data_AF-A0A973G3L6-F1
#
_entry.id   AF-A0A973G3L6-F1
#
_cell.length_a   1.000
_cell.length_b   1.000
_cell.length_c   1.000
_cell.angle_alpha   90.00
_cell.angle_beta   90.00
_cell.angle_gamma   90.00
#
_symmetry.space_group_name_H-M   'P 1'
#
loop_
_entity.id
_entity.type
_entity.pdbx_description
1 polymer ?
#
loop_
_entity_poly.entity_id
_entity_poly.type
_entity_poly.pdbx_seq_one_letter_code
_entity_poly.pdbx_strand_id
1 'polypeptide(L)' 'RVLSFSGIIKARKKQILCWSARDLGIAEDMVGLSGSPTMVSAMTTRSVRRQVEIINGTGEEKAEILVQKLVNAGLI' A
#
# COMPACT_ATOMS: atom_id res chain seq x y z
N ARG A 1 -21.95 -16.08 -0.44
CA ARG A 1 -22.11 -17.56 -0.52
C ARG A 1 -21.14 -18.17 0.47
N VAL A 2 -21.60 -18.99 1.41
CA VAL A 2 -20.73 -19.63 2.42
C VAL A 2 -20.29 -21.01 1.90
N LEU A 3 -19.02 -21.37 2.13
CA LEU A 3 -18.50 -22.68 1.78
C LEU A 3 -19.03 -23.72 2.78
N SER A 4 -19.55 -24.84 2.28
CA SER A 4 -19.93 -25.97 3.14
C SER A 4 -18.70 -26.81 3.49
N PHE A 5 -18.73 -27.45 4.66
CA PHE A 5 -17.67 -28.38 5.09
C PHE A 5 -17.39 -29.46 4.03
N SER A 6 -18.45 -30.07 3.48
CA SER A 6 -18.35 -31.05 2.39
C SER A 6 -17.69 -30.47 1.13
N GLY A 7 -17.92 -29.19 0.84
CA GLY A 7 -17.27 -28.49 -0.27
C GLY A 7 -15.76 -28.35 -0.07
N ILE A 8 -15.32 -28.00 1.14
CA ILE A 8 -13.90 -27.90 1.51
C ILE A 8 -13.22 -29.27 1.35
N ILE A 9 -13.85 -30.35 1.83
CA ILE A 9 -13.31 -31.71 1.71
C ILE A 9 -13.20 -32.14 0.23
N LYS A 10 -14.18 -31.82 -0.61
CA LYS A 10 -14.15 -32.12 -2.05
C LYS A 10 -13.04 -31.34 -2.77
N ALA A 11 -12.88 -30.05 -2.47
CA ALA A 11 -11.83 -29.22 -3.05
C ALA A 11 -10.44 -29.75 -2.70
N ARG A 12 -10.21 -30.12 -1.43
CA ARG A 12 -8.93 -30.69 -0.98
C ARG A 12 -8.56 -32.00 -1.70
N LYS A 13 -9.56 -32.80 -2.07
CA LYS A 13 -9.35 -34.09 -2.75
C LYS A 13 -9.14 -33.97 -4.26
N LYS A 14 -9.47 -32.83 -4.86
CA LYS A 14 -9.39 -32.65 -6.30
C LYS A 14 -7.92 -32.50 -6.70
N GLN A 15 -7.50 -33.25 -7.72
CA GLN A 15 -6.20 -33.00 -8.33
C GLN A 15 -6.25 -31.67 -9.08
N ILE A 16 -5.29 -30.80 -8.78
CA ILE A 16 -5.10 -29.52 -9.46
C ILE A 16 -3.94 -29.72 -10.43
N LEU A 17 -4.23 -29.56 -11.72
CA LEU A 17 -3.20 -29.59 -12.75
C LEU A 17 -2.37 -28.31 -12.62
N CYS A 18 -1.06 -28.47 -12.39
CA CYS A 18 -0.11 -27.38 -12.32
C CYS A 18 0.70 -27.36 -13.61
N TRP A 19 0.70 -26.22 -14.30
CA TRP A 19 1.53 -26.01 -15.49
C TRP A 19 2.75 -25.15 -15.14
N SER A 20 3.89 -25.55 -15.67
CA SER A 20 5.12 -24.77 -15.72
C SER A 20 5.17 -23.90 -16.98
N ALA A 21 6.10 -22.94 -17.03
CA ALA A 21 6.37 -22.17 -18.24
C ALA A 21 6.71 -23.08 -19.44
N ARG A 22 7.44 -24.18 -19.18
CA ARG A 22 7.75 -25.21 -20.19
C ARG A 22 6.51 -25.94 -20.71
N ASP A 23 5.58 -26.31 -19.82
CA ASP A 23 4.33 -26.97 -20.22
C ASP A 23 3.48 -26.07 -21.14
N LEU A 24 3.69 -24.75 -21.05
CA LEU A 24 3.02 -23.73 -21.86
C LEU A 24 3.85 -23.27 -23.07
N GLY A 25 5.07 -23.79 -23.26
CA GLY A 25 5.96 -23.38 -24.36
C GLY A 25 6.46 -21.94 -24.27
N ILE A 26 6.50 -21.37 -23.07
CA ILE A 26 6.91 -19.98 -22.84
C ILE A 26 8.43 -19.93 -22.58
N ALA A 27 9.11 -18.99 -23.22
CA ALA A 27 10.53 -18.76 -23.00
C ALA A 27 10.77 -18.09 -21.62
N GLU A 28 11.75 -18.61 -20.87
CA GLU A 28 12.04 -18.17 -19.49
C GLU A 28 12.52 -16.70 -19.40
N ASP A 29 13.08 -16.17 -20.48
CA ASP A 29 13.52 -14.78 -20.60
C ASP A 29 12.36 -13.80 -20.83
N MET A 30 11.17 -14.30 -21.18
CA MET A 30 9.96 -13.50 -21.42
C MET A 30 9.04 -13.39 -20.19
N VAL A 31 9.40 -14.04 -19.08
CA VAL A 31 8.58 -14.08 -17.86
C VAL A 31 9.39 -13.78 -16.60
N GLY A 32 8.69 -13.53 -15.49
CA GLY A 32 9.32 -13.23 -14.20
C GLY A 32 10.10 -11.92 -14.22
N LEU A 33 11.21 -11.88 -13.47
CA LEU A 33 12.07 -10.70 -13.42
C LEU A 33 12.82 -10.48 -14.75
N SER A 34 13.25 -11.57 -15.40
CA SER A 34 13.98 -11.54 -16.67
C SER A 34 13.18 -10.90 -17.80
N GLY A 35 11.88 -11.19 -17.87
CA GLY A 35 10.97 -10.58 -18.84
C GLY A 35 10.41 -9.21 -18.43
N SER A 36 10.74 -8.71 -17.23
CA SER A 36 10.21 -7.44 -16.73
C SER A 36 11.04 -6.26 -17.24
N PRO A 37 10.45 -5.30 -17.98
CA PRO A 37 11.16 -4.10 -18.41
C PRO A 37 11.44 -3.11 -17.26
N THR A 38 10.79 -3.29 -16.11
CA THR A 38 10.97 -2.46 -14.92
C THR A 38 11.57 -3.26 -13.77
N MET A 39 12.40 -2.60 -12.97
CA MET A 39 13.02 -3.18 -11.78
C MET A 39 12.82 -2.24 -10.58
N VAL A 40 12.45 -2.82 -9.44
CA VAL A 40 12.31 -2.05 -8.19
C VAL A 40 13.70 -1.70 -7.67
N SER A 41 14.04 -0.42 -7.66
CA SER A 41 15.34 0.07 -7.19
C SER A 41 15.38 0.30 -5.67
N ALA A 42 14.28 0.75 -5.08
CA ALA A 42 14.15 0.94 -3.64
C ALA A 42 12.68 0.89 -3.19
N MET A 43 12.46 0.42 -1.97
CA MET A 43 11.18 0.59 -1.26
C MET A 43 11.45 1.29 0.07
N THR A 44 10.62 2.27 0.39
CA THR A 44 10.67 2.97 1.67
C THR A 44 9.27 3.10 2.24
N THR A 45 9.10 2.85 3.53
CA THR A 45 7.82 3.08 4.20
C THR A 45 7.63 4.58 4.45
N ARG A 46 6.54 5.17 3.96
CA ARG A 46 6.21 6.55 4.27
C ARG A 46 5.69 6.66 5.70
N SER A 47 6.42 7.34 6.58
CA SER A 47 5.88 7.71 7.90
C SER A 47 5.02 8.96 7.77
N VAL A 48 3.72 8.85 8.04
CA VAL A 48 2.84 10.03 8.14
C VAL A 48 3.04 10.64 9.53
N ARG A 49 3.73 11.78 9.60
CA ARG A 49 3.83 12.58 10.82
C ARG A 49 2.94 13.81 10.66
N ARG A 50 1.88 13.90 11.47
CA ARG A 50 1.12 15.14 11.64
C ARG A 50 1.75 15.91 12.79
N GLN A 51 2.23 17.13 12.55
CA GLN A 51 2.59 18.03 13.63
C GLN A 51 1.32 18.76 14.08
N VAL A 52 1.01 18.67 15.36
CA VAL A 52 -0.12 19.35 15.98
C VAL A 52 0.42 20.19 17.13
N GLU A 53 -0.01 21.43 17.19
CA GLU A 53 0.28 22.31 18.31
C GLU A 53 -1.02 22.89 18.84
N ILE A 54 -1.25 22.76 20.14
CA ILE A 54 -2.43 23.33 20.81
C ILE A 54 -2.05 24.69 21.37
N ILE A 55 -2.73 25.73 20.87
CA ILE A 55 -2.52 27.12 21.31
C ILE A 55 -3.40 27.39 22.54
N ASN A 56 -2.79 27.91 23.60
CA ASN A 56 -3.45 28.29 24.84
C ASN A 56 -3.61 29.82 24.95
N GLY A 57 -4.48 30.28 25.85
CA GLY A 57 -4.77 31.71 26.04
C GLY A 57 -6.25 32.04 25.86
N THR A 58 -6.55 33.33 25.76
CA THR A 58 -7.88 33.87 25.43
C THR A 58 -8.22 33.70 23.95
N GLY A 59 -9.47 33.99 23.55
CA GLY A 59 -9.91 33.84 22.16
C GLY A 59 -9.12 34.72 21.18
N GLU A 60 -8.83 35.95 21.57
CA GLU A 60 -8.10 36.92 20.73
C GLU A 60 -6.62 36.52 20.58
N GLU A 61 -5.94 36.18 21.69
CA GLU A 61 -4.55 35.72 21.68
C GLU A 61 -4.37 34.46 20.82
N LYS A 62 -5.33 33.53 20.88
CA LYS A 62 -5.31 32.32 20.04
C LYS A 62 -5.42 32.65 18.55
N ALA A 63 -6.28 33.59 18.18
CA ALA A 63 -6.47 33.98 16.80
C ALA A 63 -5.20 34.62 16.23
N GLU A 64 -4.56 35.51 17.01
CA GLU A 64 -3.33 36.18 16.60
C GLU A 64 -2.16 35.18 16.44
N ILE A 65 -1.96 34.29 17.40
CA ILE A 65 -0.91 33.24 17.32
C ILE A 65 -1.19 32.28 16.16
N LEU A 66 -2.46 31.95 15.89
CA LEU A 66 -2.84 31.08 14.79
C LEU A 66 -2.50 31.71 13.43
N VAL A 67 -2.92 32.96 13.21
CA VAL A 67 -2.65 33.68 11.95
C VAL A 67 -1.14 33.81 11.74
N GLN A 68 -0.40 34.21 12.77
CA GLN A 68 1.06 34.33 12.69
C GLN A 68 1.73 33.01 12.26
N LYS A 69 1.28 31.88 12.80
CA LYS A 69 1.83 30.56 12.45
C LYS A 69 1.47 30.11 11.05
N LEU A 70 0.24 30.35 10.61
CA LEU A 70 -0.20 29.97 9.27
C LEU A 70 0.53 30.79 8.19
N VAL A 71 0.75 32.08 8.43
CA VAL A 71 1.58 32.95 7.55
C VAL A 71 3.02 32.46 7.50
N ASN A 72 3.63 32.18 8.66
CA ASN A 72 5.00 31.67 8.71
C ASN A 72 5.16 30.31 8.01
N ALA A 73 4.11 29.49 8.00
CA ALA A 73 4.06 28.21 7.30
C ALA A 73 3.74 28.35 5.80
N GLY A 74 3.41 29.55 5.31
CA GLY A 74 3.04 29.83 3.92
C GLY A 74 1.70 29.20 3.51
N LEU A 75 0.82 28.97 4.47
CA LEU A 75 -0.51 28.37 4.25
C LEU A 75 -1.58 29.43 3.95
N ILE A 76 -1.35 30.67 4.38
CA ILE A 76 -2.15 31.88 4.09
C ILE A 76 -1.24 33.09 3.92
#